data_AF-A0A944AH50-F1
#
_entry.id   AF-A0A944AH50-F1
#
_cell.length_a   1.000
_cell.length_b   1.000
_cell.length_c   1.000
_cell.angle_alpha   90.00
_cell.angle_beta   90.00
_cell.angle_gamma   90.00
#
_symmetry.space_group_name_H-M   'P 1'
#
loop_
_entity.id
_entity.type
_entity.pdbx_description
1 polymer ?
#
loop_
_entity_poly.entity_id
_entity_poly.type
_entity_poly.pdbx_seq_one_letter_code
_entity_poly.pdbx_strand_id
1 'polypeptide(L)'
;IERNLRKIARNRKALDEKLERIRHTDRTLESITDRYQKELQDIQKQNTEILEAARKEAQEIIAGANRQVENTIRTIRESQAEKESTKEARKELQGFMGLLAARKEQEQKEKDEYIEKKIRQLDARRERQRQRSEKKADRMQQAEQQREMEEKARMDAFRNAPLKVGEKVRVKSNGMVGEVIRVSEKAVQVTIGNIVSKLPSDKLERISSNEFKTAVKAETRNVSKLKIDSSVSERKLNFKTELDVRGERVSDALDQVTRFIDDALMLAVPSVRIIHGKGTGALREEIQRYLRTVPGVVSVSDEHIQFGGTGVTIVNFD
;
A
#
# COMPACT_ATOMS: atom_id res chain seq x y z
N ILE A 1 -20.62 31.96 -12.89
CA ILE A 1 -19.40 32.37 -12.15
C ILE A 1 -19.44 31.87 -10.69
N GLU A 2 -20.48 32.18 -9.91
CA GLU A 2 -20.58 31.81 -8.49
C GLU A 2 -20.49 30.29 -8.19
N ARG A 3 -21.11 29.43 -9.01
CA ARG A 3 -20.99 27.96 -8.88
C ARG A 3 -19.57 27.44 -9.11
N ASN A 4 -18.79 28.09 -9.97
CA ASN A 4 -17.41 27.70 -10.24
C ASN A 4 -16.50 28.15 -9.09
N LEU A 5 -16.72 29.35 -8.55
CA LEU A 5 -16.03 29.85 -7.36
C LEU A 5 -16.25 28.94 -6.14
N ARG A 6 -17.51 28.50 -5.90
CA ARG A 6 -17.81 27.55 -4.81
C ARG A 6 -17.15 26.19 -5.00
N LYS A 7 -17.02 25.70 -6.24
CA LYS A 7 -16.30 24.45 -6.54
C LYS A 7 -14.80 24.59 -6.31
N ILE A 8 -14.20 25.68 -6.77
CA ILE A 8 -12.78 25.99 -6.57
C ILE A 8 -12.48 26.09 -5.07
N ALA A 9 -13.33 26.78 -4.29
CA ALA A 9 -13.18 26.90 -2.85
C ALA A 9 -13.25 25.54 -2.12
N ARG A 10 -14.17 24.65 -2.52
CA ARG A 10 -14.25 23.29 -1.97
C ARG A 10 -13.04 22.44 -2.34
N ASN A 11 -12.59 22.52 -3.59
CA ASN A 11 -11.41 21.78 -4.05
C ASN A 11 -10.16 22.25 -3.32
N ARG A 12 -9.99 23.57 -3.13
CA ARG A 12 -8.92 24.15 -2.33
C ARG A 12 -8.95 23.64 -0.90
N LYS A 13 -10.10 23.71 -0.22
CA LYS A 13 -10.25 23.19 1.15
C LYS A 13 -9.90 21.69 1.24
N ALA A 14 -10.35 20.89 0.29
CA ALA A 14 -10.02 19.47 0.24
C ALA A 14 -8.53 19.19 -0.01
N LEU A 15 -7.86 20.04 -0.81
CA LEU A 15 -6.41 19.97 -1.01
C LEU A 15 -5.66 20.38 0.26
N ASP A 16 -6.08 21.47 0.91
CA ASP A 16 -5.49 21.93 2.16
C ASP A 16 -5.60 20.86 3.27
N GLU A 17 -6.78 20.24 3.41
CA GLU A 17 -6.98 19.12 4.35
C GLU A 17 -6.09 17.91 4.02
N LYS A 18 -5.86 17.60 2.74
CA LYS A 18 -4.94 16.52 2.33
C LYS A 18 -3.50 16.88 2.63
N LEU A 19 -3.08 18.11 2.36
CA LEU A 19 -1.72 18.59 2.65
C LEU A 19 -1.42 18.55 4.14
N GLU A 20 -2.36 18.95 4.99
CA GLU A 20 -2.21 18.86 6.44
C GLU A 20 -2.11 17.41 6.93
N ARG A 21 -2.87 16.48 6.34
CA ARG A 21 -2.73 15.05 6.64
C ARG A 21 -1.36 14.52 6.25
N ILE A 22 -0.86 14.87 5.05
CA ILE A 22 0.46 14.46 4.57
C ILE A 22 1.55 14.99 5.51
N ARG A 23 1.49 16.28 5.88
CA ARG A 23 2.42 16.87 6.85
C ARG A 23 2.39 16.17 8.20
N HIS A 24 1.20 15.82 8.69
CA HIS A 24 1.08 15.09 9.94
C HIS A 24 1.70 13.70 9.84
N THR A 25 1.42 12.96 8.76
CA THR A 25 2.01 11.65 8.53
C THR A 25 3.52 11.73 8.41
N ASP A 26 4.05 12.71 7.67
CA ASP A 26 5.50 12.89 7.50
C ASP A 26 6.19 13.15 8.85
N ARG A 27 5.63 14.03 9.68
CA ARG A 27 6.15 14.25 11.06
C ARG A 27 6.10 13.00 11.92
N THR A 28 5.03 12.20 11.80
CA THR A 28 4.95 10.94 12.55
C THR A 28 5.96 9.92 12.06
N LEU A 29 6.20 9.84 10.75
CA LEU A 29 7.22 8.97 10.15
C LEU A 29 8.62 9.40 10.56
N GLU A 30 8.92 10.69 10.54
CA GLU A 30 10.17 11.26 11.01
C GLU A 30 10.41 10.91 12.49
N SER A 31 9.42 11.17 13.36
CA SER A 31 9.49 10.81 14.79
C SER A 31 9.65 9.30 15.04
N ILE A 32 9.07 8.45 14.20
CA ILE A 32 9.26 6.99 14.27
C ILE A 32 10.67 6.61 13.82
N THR A 33 11.16 7.24 12.75
CA THR A 33 12.50 7.01 12.20
C THR A 33 13.57 7.40 13.21
N ASP A 34 13.46 8.57 13.84
CA ASP A 34 14.38 9.03 14.88
C ASP A 34 14.40 8.09 16.08
N ARG A 35 13.23 7.60 16.51
CA ARG A 35 13.14 6.61 17.60
C ARG A 35 13.84 5.31 17.23
N TYR A 36 13.61 4.77 16.04
CA TYR A 36 14.28 3.55 15.61
C TYR A 36 15.79 3.74 15.43
N GLN A 37 16.23 4.89 14.92
CA GLN A 37 17.66 5.21 14.84
C GLN A 37 18.31 5.24 16.23
N LYS A 38 17.64 5.86 17.21
CA LYS A 38 18.12 5.90 18.59
C LYS A 38 18.14 4.50 19.22
N GLU A 39 17.07 3.72 19.06
CA GLU A 39 17.03 2.33 19.54
C GLU A 39 18.14 1.47 18.90
N LEU A 40 18.40 1.64 17.60
CA LEU A 40 19.50 0.95 16.91
C LEU A 40 20.87 1.35 17.48
N GLN A 41 21.10 2.64 17.72
CA GLN A 41 22.34 3.12 18.35
C GLN A 41 22.50 2.58 19.77
N ASP A 42 21.44 2.59 20.56
CA ASP A 42 21.45 2.05 21.92
C ASP A 42 21.74 0.53 21.91
N ILE A 43 21.13 -0.23 21.00
CA ILE A 43 21.40 -1.66 20.82
C ILE A 43 22.84 -1.91 20.38
N GLN A 44 23.37 -1.10 19.45
CA GLN A 44 24.76 -1.21 19.02
C GLN A 44 25.72 -0.96 20.19
N LYS A 45 25.47 0.08 20.98
CA LYS A 45 26.26 0.41 22.17
C LYS A 45 26.19 -0.71 23.22
N GLN A 46 25.00 -1.22 23.50
CA GLN A 46 24.82 -2.36 24.42
C GLN A 46 25.56 -3.61 23.92
N ASN A 47 25.49 -3.90 22.62
CA ASN A 47 26.21 -5.04 22.03
C ASN A 47 27.73 -4.87 22.18
N THR A 48 28.27 -3.67 21.96
CA THR A 48 29.71 -3.42 22.15
C THR A 48 30.10 -3.57 23.62
N GLU A 49 29.31 -3.03 24.55
CA GLU A 49 29.56 -3.15 26.00
C GLU A 49 29.51 -4.62 26.45
N ILE A 50 28.53 -5.40 25.97
CA ILE A 50 28.42 -6.83 26.26
C ILE A 50 29.61 -7.61 25.69
N LEU A 51 30.03 -7.31 24.46
CA LEU A 51 31.18 -7.96 23.84
C LEU A 51 32.49 -7.64 24.56
N GLU A 52 32.68 -6.39 24.98
CA GLU A 52 33.85 -5.98 25.77
C GLU A 52 33.86 -6.65 27.14
N ALA A 53 32.72 -6.68 27.84
CA ALA A 53 32.58 -7.37 29.11
C ALA A 53 32.88 -8.87 28.98
N ALA A 54 32.30 -9.53 27.97
CA ALA A 54 32.55 -10.94 27.69
C ALA A 54 34.02 -11.22 27.34
N ARG A 55 34.67 -10.34 26.57
CA ARG A 55 36.10 -10.45 26.26
C ARG A 55 36.97 -10.31 27.51
N LYS A 56 36.65 -9.35 28.39
CA LYS A 56 37.36 -9.13 29.65
C LYS A 56 37.21 -10.34 30.57
N GLU A 57 36.00 -10.86 30.73
CA GLU A 57 35.73 -12.06 31.53
C GLU A 57 36.47 -13.28 30.96
N ALA A 58 36.47 -13.46 29.65
CA ALA A 58 37.23 -14.53 29.00
C ALA A 58 38.74 -14.39 29.23
N GLN A 59 39.28 -13.17 29.15
CA GLN A 59 40.69 -12.89 29.46
C GLN A 59 41.03 -13.20 30.92
N GLU A 60 40.18 -12.82 31.87
CA GLU A 60 40.36 -13.11 33.29
C GLU A 60 40.32 -14.62 33.57
N ILE A 61 39.41 -15.35 32.92
CA ILE A 61 39.34 -16.82 33.00
C ILE A 61 40.62 -17.46 32.45
N ILE A 62 41.11 -17.02 31.29
CA ILE A 62 42.35 -17.53 30.68
C ILE A 62 43.56 -17.20 31.57
N ALA A 63 43.65 -15.98 32.09
CA ALA A 63 44.72 -15.57 32.98
C ALA A 63 44.70 -16.38 34.29
N GLY A 64 43.50 -16.62 34.86
CA GLY A 64 43.31 -17.47 36.03
C GLY A 64 43.72 -18.92 35.78
N ALA A 65 43.32 -19.48 34.64
CA ALA A 65 43.71 -20.83 34.21
C ALA A 65 45.23 -20.94 34.01
N ASN A 66 45.85 -19.96 33.34
CA ASN A 66 47.30 -19.93 33.13
C ASN A 66 48.06 -19.86 34.45
N ARG A 67 47.60 -19.04 35.41
CA ARG A 67 48.19 -19.00 36.76
C ARG A 67 48.10 -20.35 37.48
N GLN A 68 46.96 -21.03 37.40
CA GLN A 68 46.83 -22.35 38.01
C GLN A 68 47.73 -23.38 37.34
N VAL A 69 47.78 -23.40 36.00
CA VAL A 69 48.69 -24.27 35.24
C VAL A 69 50.15 -24.01 35.60
N GLU A 70 50.56 -22.75 35.73
CA GLU A 70 51.91 -22.37 36.11
C GLU A 70 52.24 -22.79 37.56
N ASN A 71 51.30 -22.65 38.49
CA ASN A 71 51.43 -23.17 39.85
C ASN A 71 51.61 -24.68 39.85
N THR A 72 50.80 -25.42 39.10
CA THR A 72 50.92 -26.88 38.97
C THR A 72 52.27 -27.27 38.34
N ILE A 73 52.73 -26.57 37.31
CA ILE A 73 54.05 -26.81 36.69
C ILE A 73 55.18 -26.56 37.69
N ARG A 74 55.09 -25.49 38.49
CA ARG A 74 56.05 -25.18 39.55
C ARG A 74 56.09 -26.29 40.60
N THR A 75 54.95 -26.74 41.12
CA THR A 75 54.87 -27.84 42.08
C THR A 75 55.47 -29.14 41.52
N ILE A 76 55.23 -29.45 40.23
CA ILE A 76 55.83 -30.62 39.56
C ILE A 76 57.35 -30.48 39.42
N ARG A 77 57.86 -29.27 39.15
CA ARG A 77 59.31 -29.01 39.06
C ARG A 77 59.99 -29.10 40.43
N GLU A 78 59.40 -28.52 41.47
CA GLU A 78 59.94 -28.52 42.83
C GLU A 78 59.96 -29.92 43.46
N SER A 79 58.97 -30.76 43.11
CA SER A 79 58.91 -32.17 43.53
C SER A 79 59.80 -33.12 42.71
N GLN A 80 60.64 -32.61 41.81
CA GLN A 80 61.49 -33.41 40.91
C GLN A 80 60.74 -34.52 40.15
N ALA A 81 59.46 -34.31 39.83
CA ALA A 81 58.59 -35.30 39.20
C ALA A 81 58.40 -36.61 39.99
N GLU A 82 58.38 -36.53 41.33
CA GLU A 82 58.00 -37.66 42.17
C GLU A 82 56.58 -38.15 41.81
N LYS A 83 56.43 -39.48 41.66
CA LYS A 83 55.30 -40.09 40.93
C LYS A 83 53.95 -39.85 41.61
N GLU A 84 53.93 -39.75 42.93
CA GLU A 84 52.72 -39.56 43.74
C GLU A 84 52.25 -38.09 43.74
N SER A 85 53.15 -37.15 44.05
CA SER A 85 52.85 -35.71 44.06
C SER A 85 52.43 -35.17 42.69
N THR A 86 53.06 -35.66 41.61
CA THR A 86 52.69 -35.30 40.23
C THR A 86 51.28 -35.80 39.86
N LYS A 87 50.86 -36.94 40.41
CA LYS A 87 49.54 -37.53 40.15
C LYS A 87 48.44 -36.79 40.90
N GLU A 88 48.71 -36.38 42.14
CA GLU A 88 47.79 -35.56 42.94
C GLU A 88 47.58 -34.18 42.30
N ALA A 89 48.66 -33.49 41.94
CA ALA A 89 48.60 -32.17 41.31
C ALA A 89 47.80 -32.19 39.98
N ARG A 90 47.91 -33.26 39.18
CA ARG A 90 47.09 -33.46 37.97
C ARG A 90 45.62 -33.75 38.28
N LYS A 91 45.35 -34.52 39.34
CA LYS A 91 43.99 -34.88 39.75
C LYS A 91 43.22 -33.66 40.27
N GLU A 92 43.88 -32.79 41.03
CA GLU A 92 43.31 -31.52 41.49
C GLU A 92 42.96 -30.58 40.33
N LEU A 93 43.87 -30.43 39.37
CA LEU A 93 43.64 -29.61 38.18
C LEU A 93 42.47 -30.16 37.34
N GLN A 94 42.39 -31.48 37.17
CA GLN A 94 41.30 -32.14 36.46
C GLN A 94 39.95 -31.96 37.19
N GLY A 95 39.94 -32.04 38.52
CA GLY A 95 38.75 -31.78 39.34
C GLY A 95 38.27 -30.34 39.24
N PHE A 96 39.19 -29.38 39.24
CA PHE A 96 38.89 -27.95 39.07
C PHE A 96 38.29 -27.65 37.68
N MET A 97 38.87 -28.21 36.62
CA MET A 97 38.32 -28.08 35.26
C MET A 97 36.91 -28.68 35.15
N GLY A 98 36.67 -29.83 35.78
CA GLY A 98 35.34 -30.46 35.83
C GLY A 98 34.29 -29.61 36.53
N LEU A 99 34.65 -29.00 37.68
CA LEU A 99 33.76 -28.09 38.42
C LEU A 99 33.42 -26.83 37.62
N LEU A 100 34.40 -26.25 36.92
CA LEU A 100 34.18 -25.08 36.04
C LEU A 100 33.25 -25.41 34.87
N ALA A 101 33.40 -26.59 34.26
CA ALA A 101 32.53 -27.04 33.18
C ALA A 101 31.09 -27.23 33.66
N ALA A 102 30.90 -27.89 34.81
CA ALA A 102 29.58 -28.09 35.40
C ALA A 102 28.90 -26.76 35.77
N ARG A 103 29.65 -25.80 36.33
CA ARG A 103 29.12 -24.47 36.67
C ARG A 103 28.69 -23.69 35.42
N LYS A 104 29.48 -23.72 34.34
CA LYS A 104 29.11 -23.11 33.06
C LYS A 104 27.85 -23.74 32.48
N GLU A 105 27.73 -25.07 32.53
CA GLU A 105 26.55 -25.77 32.01
C GLU A 105 25.29 -25.42 32.81
N GLN A 106 25.38 -25.28 34.14
CA GLN A 106 24.26 -24.81 34.97
C GLN A 106 23.85 -23.37 34.64
N GLU A 107 24.81 -22.45 34.56
CA GLU A 107 24.54 -21.04 34.25
C GLU A 107 23.92 -20.88 32.86
N GLN A 108 24.34 -21.70 31.90
CA GLN A 108 23.79 -21.71 30.56
C GLN A 108 22.34 -22.22 30.55
N LYS A 109 22.03 -23.30 31.28
CA LYS A 109 20.65 -23.79 31.45
C LYS A 109 19.73 -22.76 32.11
N GLU A 110 20.21 -22.06 33.14
CA GLU A 110 19.42 -21.00 33.81
C GLU A 110 19.12 -19.81 32.88
N LYS A 111 20.10 -19.40 32.06
CA LYS A 111 19.93 -18.36 31.04
C LYS A 111 18.94 -18.78 29.97
N ASP A 112 19.05 -20.02 29.47
CA ASP A 112 18.15 -20.55 28.44
C ASP A 112 16.70 -20.63 28.96
N GLU A 113 16.49 -21.10 30.20
CA GLU A 113 15.17 -21.10 30.84
C GLU A 113 14.59 -19.69 31.02
N TYR A 114 15.43 -18.71 31.40
CA TYR A 114 15.01 -17.32 31.53
C TYR A 114 14.56 -16.74 30.19
N ILE A 115 15.32 -16.99 29.12
CA ILE A 115 15.01 -16.57 27.76
C ILE A 115 13.69 -17.20 27.30
N GLU A 116 13.51 -18.51 27.51
CA GLU A 116 12.29 -19.22 27.11
C GLU A 116 11.05 -18.67 27.81
N LYS A 117 11.13 -18.42 29.14
CA LYS A 117 10.04 -17.76 29.89
C LYS A 117 9.73 -16.38 29.33
N LYS A 118 10.74 -15.61 28.91
CA LYS A 118 10.56 -14.25 28.36
C LYS A 118 9.92 -14.26 26.97
N ILE A 119 10.32 -15.19 26.11
CA ILE A 119 9.72 -15.39 24.79
C ILE A 119 8.24 -15.74 24.95
N ARG A 120 7.91 -16.70 25.82
CA ARG A 120 6.51 -17.10 26.09
C ARG A 120 5.66 -15.93 26.60
N GLN A 121 6.22 -15.04 27.44
CA GLN A 121 5.53 -13.83 27.89
C GLN A 121 5.25 -12.85 26.75
N LEU A 122 6.20 -12.66 25.83
CA LEU A 122 6.05 -11.77 24.68
C LEU A 122 5.00 -12.29 23.70
N ASP A 123 5.01 -13.59 23.42
CA ASP A 123 4.03 -14.23 22.53
C ASP A 123 2.63 -14.14 23.10
N ALA A 124 2.44 -14.46 24.38
CA ALA A 124 1.15 -14.31 25.06
C ALA A 124 0.67 -12.84 25.09
N ARG A 125 1.58 -11.85 25.13
CA ARG A 125 1.21 -10.43 25.04
C ARG A 125 0.76 -10.06 23.61
N ARG A 126 1.49 -10.51 22.59
CA ARG A 126 1.16 -10.29 21.17
C ARG A 126 -0.18 -10.92 20.81
N GLU A 127 -0.43 -12.14 21.26
CA GLU A 127 -1.67 -12.86 21.00
C GLU A 127 -2.87 -12.15 21.65
N ARG A 128 -2.75 -11.73 22.92
CA ARG A 128 -3.78 -10.92 23.59
C ARG A 128 -4.05 -9.61 22.85
N GLN A 129 -3.03 -8.98 22.29
CA GLN A 129 -3.19 -7.75 21.52
C GLN A 129 -3.92 -8.00 20.19
N ARG A 130 -3.59 -9.10 19.48
CA ARG A 130 -4.30 -9.53 18.26
C ARG A 130 -5.77 -9.85 18.54
N GLN A 131 -6.05 -10.67 19.56
CA GLN A 131 -7.42 -11.02 19.93
C GLN A 131 -8.26 -9.77 20.32
N ARG A 132 -7.64 -8.77 20.96
CA ARG A 132 -8.31 -7.50 21.27
C ARG A 132 -8.57 -6.67 20.00
N SER A 133 -7.64 -6.62 19.06
CA SER A 133 -7.84 -5.90 17.80
C SER A 133 -8.90 -6.56 16.93
N GLU A 134 -8.91 -7.90 16.85
CA GLU A 134 -9.91 -8.68 16.11
C GLU A 134 -11.30 -8.47 16.69
N LYS A 135 -11.48 -8.68 18.01
CA LYS A 135 -12.77 -8.41 18.68
C LYS A 135 -13.24 -6.97 18.53
N LYS A 136 -12.32 -6.00 18.47
CA LYS A 136 -12.67 -4.59 18.23
C LYS A 136 -13.09 -4.37 16.77
N ALA A 137 -12.42 -4.99 15.81
CA ALA A 137 -12.76 -4.93 14.40
C ALA A 137 -14.15 -5.56 14.15
N ASP A 138 -14.40 -6.75 14.68
CA ASP A 138 -15.69 -7.45 14.55
C ASP A 138 -16.82 -6.62 15.17
N ARG A 139 -16.60 -6.03 16.35
CA ARG A 139 -17.59 -5.19 17.01
C ARG A 139 -17.87 -3.89 16.23
N MET A 140 -16.86 -3.32 15.59
CA MET A 140 -17.04 -2.15 14.72
C MET A 140 -17.81 -2.51 13.45
N GLN A 141 -17.48 -3.64 12.82
CA GLN A 141 -18.20 -4.13 11.64
C GLN A 141 -19.66 -4.45 11.96
N GLN A 142 -19.95 -5.12 13.08
CA GLN A 142 -21.32 -5.40 13.51
C GLN A 142 -22.10 -4.12 13.83
N ALA A 143 -21.46 -3.13 14.49
CA ALA A 143 -22.10 -1.84 14.77
C ALA A 143 -22.36 -1.04 13.48
N GLU A 144 -21.49 -1.12 12.49
CA GLU A 144 -21.65 -0.48 11.18
C GLU A 144 -22.78 -1.16 10.38
N GLN A 145 -22.82 -2.50 10.35
CA GLN A 145 -23.92 -3.26 9.74
C GLN A 145 -25.28 -3.00 10.41
N GLN A 146 -25.32 -2.89 11.74
CA GLN A 146 -26.55 -2.53 12.47
C GLN A 146 -27.00 -1.11 12.12
N ARG A 147 -26.08 -0.14 12.07
CA ARG A 147 -26.39 1.23 11.64
C ARG A 147 -26.90 1.28 10.20
N GLU A 148 -26.30 0.54 9.28
CA GLU A 148 -26.77 0.44 7.90
C GLU A 148 -28.16 -0.20 7.80
N MET A 149 -28.44 -1.25 8.59
CA MET A 149 -29.77 -1.87 8.64
C MET A 149 -30.82 -0.92 9.24
N GLU A 150 -30.51 -0.20 10.32
CA GLU A 150 -31.39 0.79 10.91
C GLU A 150 -31.64 1.97 9.96
N GLU A 151 -30.62 2.42 9.22
CA GLU A 151 -30.74 3.48 8.23
C GLU A 151 -31.59 3.02 7.03
N LYS A 152 -31.38 1.80 6.53
CA LYS A 152 -32.23 1.18 5.50
C LYS A 152 -33.68 1.06 5.96
N ALA A 153 -33.92 0.55 7.18
CA ALA A 153 -35.28 0.42 7.73
C ALA A 153 -35.97 1.79 7.89
N ARG A 154 -35.25 2.82 8.32
CA ARG A 154 -35.76 4.21 8.36
C ARG A 154 -36.08 4.76 6.97
N MET A 155 -35.22 4.50 5.99
CA MET A 155 -35.45 4.93 4.61
C MET A 155 -36.64 4.21 3.98
N ASP A 156 -36.81 2.91 4.24
CA ASP A 156 -37.94 2.12 3.74
C ASP A 156 -39.26 2.53 4.39
N ALA A 157 -39.26 2.82 5.69
CA ALA A 157 -40.41 3.37 6.39
C ALA A 157 -40.81 4.76 5.82
N PHE A 158 -39.83 5.60 5.47
CA PHE A 158 -40.09 6.89 4.81
C PHE A 158 -40.65 6.71 3.39
N ARG A 159 -40.13 5.76 2.62
CA ARG A 159 -40.57 5.49 1.24
C ARG A 159 -42.00 4.95 1.14
N ASN A 160 -42.43 4.16 2.13
CA ASN A 160 -43.74 3.50 2.17
C ASN A 160 -44.82 4.26 2.97
N ALA A 161 -44.50 5.43 3.53
CA ALA A 161 -45.47 6.25 4.25
C ALA A 161 -46.60 6.75 3.32
N PRO A 162 -47.83 6.97 3.85
CA PRO A 162 -48.96 7.43 3.05
C PRO A 162 -48.66 8.76 2.35
N LEU A 163 -49.05 8.85 1.09
CA LEU A 163 -48.78 9.98 0.19
C LEU A 163 -49.70 11.16 0.49
N LYS A 164 -49.13 12.36 0.56
CA LYS A 164 -49.87 13.63 0.64
C LYS A 164 -49.77 14.43 -0.66
N VAL A 165 -50.75 15.31 -0.87
CA VAL A 165 -50.75 16.26 -2.00
C VAL A 165 -49.54 17.19 -1.89
N GLY A 166 -48.83 17.42 -3.00
CA GLY A 166 -47.58 18.20 -3.08
C GLY A 166 -46.30 17.41 -2.75
N GLU A 167 -46.39 16.11 -2.46
CA GLU A 167 -45.21 15.29 -2.21
C GLU A 167 -44.54 14.81 -3.50
N LYS A 168 -43.23 14.61 -3.42
CA LYS A 168 -42.40 14.16 -4.54
C LYS A 168 -42.30 12.65 -4.50
N VAL A 169 -42.58 12.04 -5.64
CA VAL A 169 -42.69 10.59 -5.77
C VAL A 169 -41.86 10.10 -6.95
N ARG A 170 -41.40 8.85 -6.85
CA ARG A 170 -40.83 8.11 -7.96
C ARG A 170 -41.76 6.96 -8.32
N VAL A 171 -41.91 6.71 -9.61
CA VAL A 171 -42.63 5.55 -10.13
C VAL A 171 -41.70 4.34 -10.10
N LYS A 172 -42.07 3.28 -9.37
CA LYS A 172 -41.23 2.08 -9.19
C LYS A 172 -40.93 1.34 -10.51
N SER A 173 -41.85 1.39 -11.48
CA SER A 173 -41.73 0.62 -12.72
C SER A 173 -40.73 1.17 -13.73
N ASN A 174 -40.54 2.49 -13.79
CA ASN A 174 -39.69 3.14 -14.78
C ASN A 174 -38.71 4.16 -14.19
N GLY A 175 -38.72 4.36 -12.86
CA GLY A 175 -37.81 5.25 -12.16
C GLY A 175 -38.07 6.74 -12.38
N MET A 176 -39.12 7.11 -13.12
CA MET A 176 -39.47 8.50 -13.40
C MET A 176 -39.94 9.21 -12.13
N VAL A 177 -39.56 10.48 -11.98
CA VAL A 177 -39.88 11.28 -10.81
C VAL A 177 -40.96 12.32 -11.11
N GLY A 178 -41.87 12.52 -10.17
CA GLY A 178 -42.99 13.44 -10.32
C GLY A 178 -43.50 14.02 -9.00
N GLU A 179 -44.46 14.92 -9.09
CA GLU A 179 -45.11 15.57 -7.94
C GLU A 179 -46.60 15.19 -7.87
N VAL A 180 -47.09 14.87 -6.67
CA VAL A 180 -48.48 14.46 -6.46
C VAL A 180 -49.41 15.69 -6.51
N ILE A 181 -50.32 15.72 -7.48
CA ILE A 181 -51.36 16.77 -7.57
C ILE A 181 -52.56 16.42 -6.71
N ARG A 182 -52.99 15.15 -6.73
CA ARG A 182 -54.22 14.71 -6.04
C ARG A 182 -54.12 13.25 -5.62
N VAL A 183 -54.53 12.98 -4.38
CA VAL A 183 -54.66 11.64 -3.82
C VAL A 183 -56.14 11.28 -3.74
N SER A 184 -56.53 10.14 -4.31
CA SER A 184 -57.86 9.54 -4.18
C SER A 184 -57.71 8.09 -3.73
N GLU A 185 -58.73 7.50 -3.11
CA GLU A 185 -58.68 6.17 -2.49
C GLU A 185 -58.24 5.05 -3.45
N LYS A 186 -58.53 5.18 -4.75
CA LYS A 186 -58.24 4.15 -5.77
C LYS A 186 -57.06 4.50 -6.68
N ALA A 187 -56.65 5.77 -6.77
CA ALA A 187 -55.57 6.21 -7.65
C ALA A 187 -55.02 7.60 -7.29
N VAL A 188 -53.74 7.81 -7.57
CA VAL A 188 -53.00 9.06 -7.34
C VAL A 188 -52.70 9.73 -8.68
N GLN A 189 -52.99 11.02 -8.81
CA GLN A 189 -52.58 11.83 -9.96
C GLN A 189 -51.23 12.48 -9.68
N VAL A 190 -50.26 12.24 -10.56
CA VAL A 190 -48.87 12.68 -10.43
C VAL A 190 -48.45 13.41 -11.70
N THR A 191 -47.81 14.57 -11.57
CA THR A 191 -47.14 15.28 -12.67
C THR A 191 -45.73 14.74 -12.83
N ILE A 192 -45.43 14.14 -13.98
CA ILE A 192 -44.09 13.65 -14.33
C ILE A 192 -43.61 14.52 -15.50
N GLY A 193 -42.62 15.38 -15.24
CA GLY A 193 -42.19 16.40 -16.21
C GLY A 193 -43.35 17.33 -16.58
N ASN A 194 -43.83 17.23 -17.82
CA ASN A 194 -44.94 18.04 -18.34
C ASN A 194 -46.25 17.26 -18.48
N ILE A 195 -46.28 15.98 -18.10
CA ILE A 195 -47.42 15.09 -18.32
C ILE A 195 -48.06 14.72 -16.97
N VAL A 196 -49.40 14.80 -16.90
CA VAL A 196 -50.16 14.33 -15.74
C VAL A 196 -50.56 12.88 -15.96
N SER A 197 -50.13 12.00 -15.05
CA SER A 197 -50.38 10.55 -15.09
C SER A 197 -51.19 10.09 -13.88
N LYS A 198 -52.14 9.17 -14.09
CA LYS A 198 -52.92 8.54 -13.02
C LYS A 198 -52.37 7.16 -12.72
N LEU A 199 -51.80 6.98 -11.53
CA LEU A 199 -51.12 5.76 -11.12
C LEU A 199 -51.66 5.24 -9.77
N PRO A 200 -51.70 3.92 -9.54
CA PRO A 200 -52.00 3.36 -8.22
C PRO A 200 -50.93 3.74 -7.19
N SER A 201 -51.31 3.86 -5.91
CA SER A 201 -50.40 4.16 -4.79
C SER A 201 -49.24 3.16 -4.69
N ASP A 202 -49.49 1.89 -4.97
CA ASP A 202 -48.50 0.81 -4.78
C ASP A 202 -47.30 0.91 -5.73
N LYS A 203 -47.50 1.58 -6.87
CA LYS A 203 -46.47 1.82 -7.89
C LYS A 203 -45.67 3.09 -7.64
N LEU A 204 -45.99 3.84 -6.58
CA LEU A 204 -45.32 5.08 -6.21
C LEU A 204 -44.50 4.86 -4.94
N GLU A 205 -43.30 5.43 -4.91
CA GLU A 205 -42.48 5.54 -3.70
C GLU A 205 -42.21 7.01 -3.40
N ARG A 206 -42.19 7.36 -2.10
CA ARG A 206 -41.83 8.72 -1.70
C ARG A 206 -40.35 8.94 -1.85
N ILE A 207 -39.97 10.08 -2.42
CA ILE A 207 -38.57 10.48 -2.56
C ILE A 207 -38.32 11.82 -1.89
N SER A 208 -37.11 12.00 -1.39
CA SER A 208 -36.71 13.28 -0.79
C SER A 208 -36.60 14.38 -1.85
N SER A 209 -36.73 15.64 -1.41
CA SER A 209 -36.53 16.80 -2.29
C SER A 209 -35.15 16.85 -2.96
N ASN A 210 -34.13 16.24 -2.35
CA ASN A 210 -32.79 16.16 -2.93
C ASN A 210 -32.70 15.07 -3.99
N GLU A 211 -33.30 13.90 -3.76
CA GLU A 211 -33.37 12.81 -4.75
C GLU A 211 -34.19 13.19 -5.99
N PHE A 212 -35.25 13.97 -5.81
CA PHE A 212 -36.02 14.51 -6.94
C PHE A 212 -35.17 15.45 -7.80
N LYS A 213 -34.40 16.36 -7.17
CA LYS A 213 -33.52 17.31 -7.89
C LYS A 213 -32.38 16.59 -8.63
N THR A 214 -31.85 15.50 -8.08
CA THR A 214 -30.78 14.73 -8.73
C THR A 214 -31.33 13.89 -9.89
N ALA A 215 -32.50 13.28 -9.75
CA ALA A 215 -33.13 12.48 -10.80
C ALA A 215 -33.51 13.32 -12.03
N VAL A 216 -34.14 14.49 -11.85
CA VAL A 216 -34.43 15.45 -12.94
C VAL A 216 -33.15 15.92 -13.64
N LYS A 217 -32.05 16.07 -12.87
CA LYS A 217 -30.74 16.43 -13.41
C LYS A 217 -30.01 15.26 -14.10
N ALA A 218 -30.39 14.01 -13.79
CA ALA A 218 -29.83 12.81 -14.38
C ALA A 218 -30.51 12.51 -15.72
N GLU A 219 -31.83 12.65 -15.82
CA GLU A 219 -32.56 12.54 -17.09
C GLU A 219 -32.06 13.56 -18.13
N THR A 220 -31.74 14.79 -17.71
CA THR A 220 -31.12 15.81 -18.59
C THR A 220 -29.66 15.54 -18.93
N ARG A 221 -28.98 14.61 -18.25
CA ARG A 221 -27.56 14.24 -18.48
C ARG A 221 -27.38 12.97 -19.31
N ASN A 222 -28.42 12.16 -19.49
CA ASN A 222 -28.31 10.87 -20.17
C ASN A 222 -28.14 10.98 -21.69
N VAL A 223 -28.16 12.19 -22.25
CA VAL A 223 -27.87 12.43 -23.68
C VAL A 223 -26.36 12.54 -23.97
N SER A 224 -25.48 12.61 -22.97
CA SER A 224 -24.06 12.96 -23.19
C SER A 224 -23.02 12.08 -22.49
N LYS A 225 -23.37 10.86 -22.09
CA LYS A 225 -22.38 9.88 -21.62
C LYS A 225 -22.34 8.66 -22.53
N LEU A 226 -21.59 8.77 -23.63
CA LEU A 226 -20.90 7.61 -24.16
C LEU A 226 -20.09 7.01 -23.00
N LYS A 227 -20.35 5.74 -22.67
CA LYS A 227 -19.55 4.98 -21.74
C LYS A 227 -18.16 4.83 -22.36
N ILE A 228 -17.22 5.69 -21.98
CA ILE A 228 -15.81 5.41 -22.21
C ILE A 228 -15.47 4.22 -21.32
N ASP A 229 -15.15 3.12 -21.96
CA ASP A 229 -14.77 1.86 -21.35
C ASP A 229 -13.68 2.10 -20.30
N SER A 230 -13.86 1.56 -19.09
CA SER A 230 -12.90 1.70 -17.98
C SER A 230 -11.49 1.26 -18.37
N SER A 231 -11.37 0.36 -19.35
CA SER A 231 -10.10 -0.10 -19.91
C SER A 231 -9.26 1.01 -20.56
N VAL A 232 -9.89 2.03 -21.16
CA VAL A 232 -9.21 3.17 -21.80
C VAL A 232 -8.75 4.18 -20.75
N SER A 233 -9.54 4.39 -19.70
CA SER A 233 -9.19 5.31 -18.61
C SER A 233 -8.01 4.81 -17.79
N GLU A 234 -7.89 3.50 -17.55
CA GLU A 234 -6.73 2.90 -16.87
C GLU A 234 -5.48 2.91 -17.74
N ARG A 235 -5.60 2.57 -19.03
CA ARG A 235 -4.49 2.68 -19.99
C ARG A 235 -3.95 4.12 -20.06
N LYS A 236 -4.83 5.13 -20.02
CA LYS A 236 -4.41 6.54 -20.01
C LYS A 236 -3.58 6.94 -18.78
N LEU A 237 -3.85 6.35 -17.62
CA LEU A 237 -3.14 6.66 -16.38
C LEU A 237 -1.74 6.03 -16.33
N ASN A 238 -1.55 4.89 -16.99
CA ASN A 238 -0.31 4.11 -16.94
C ASN A 238 0.56 4.25 -18.19
N PHE A 239 0.09 4.93 -19.24
CA PHE A 239 0.85 5.10 -20.48
C PHE A 239 2.06 6.01 -20.27
N LYS A 240 3.24 5.50 -20.62
CA LYS A 240 4.49 6.26 -20.64
C LYS A 240 4.72 6.77 -22.05
N THR A 241 5.13 8.01 -22.22
CA THR A 241 5.41 8.60 -23.55
C THR A 241 6.77 8.18 -24.12
N GLU A 242 7.43 7.21 -23.50
CA GLU A 242 8.76 6.73 -23.85
C GLU A 242 8.78 5.20 -23.87
N LEU A 243 9.31 4.65 -24.96
CA LEU A 243 9.52 3.21 -25.16
C LEU A 243 11.01 2.95 -25.39
N ASP A 244 11.60 2.00 -24.65
CA ASP A 244 12.99 1.59 -24.80
C ASP A 244 13.05 0.17 -25.38
N VAL A 245 13.62 0.06 -26.59
CA VAL A 245 13.78 -1.21 -27.35
C VAL A 245 15.26 -1.51 -27.60
N ARG A 246 16.17 -0.95 -26.80
CA ARG A 246 17.62 -1.19 -26.94
C ARG A 246 17.96 -2.64 -26.66
N GLY A 247 18.76 -3.22 -27.55
CA GLY A 247 19.25 -4.60 -27.41
C GLY A 247 18.26 -5.68 -27.88
N GLU A 248 17.07 -5.29 -28.32
CA GLU A 248 16.10 -6.20 -28.90
C GLU A 248 16.43 -6.54 -30.36
N ARG A 249 15.93 -7.69 -30.83
CA ARG A 249 15.96 -8.03 -32.25
C ARG A 249 14.93 -7.17 -33.00
N VAL A 250 15.20 -6.91 -34.28
CA VAL A 250 14.38 -6.03 -35.13
C VAL A 250 12.90 -6.45 -35.13
N SER A 251 12.61 -7.74 -35.22
CA SER A 251 11.24 -8.27 -35.17
C SER A 251 10.52 -7.90 -33.86
N ASP A 252 11.17 -8.14 -32.73
CA ASP A 252 10.57 -8.01 -31.41
C ASP A 252 10.34 -6.52 -31.08
N ALA A 253 11.29 -5.68 -31.46
CA ALA A 253 11.19 -4.24 -31.31
C ALA A 253 10.05 -3.66 -32.15
N LEU A 254 9.84 -4.14 -33.38
CA LEU A 254 8.74 -3.70 -34.25
C LEU A 254 7.38 -4.07 -33.66
N ASP A 255 7.23 -5.27 -33.09
CA ASP A 255 5.99 -5.68 -32.43
C ASP A 255 5.65 -4.79 -31.22
N GLN A 256 6.67 -4.44 -30.42
CA GLN A 256 6.49 -3.55 -29.28
C GLN A 256 6.14 -2.11 -29.72
N VAL A 257 6.86 -1.59 -30.72
CA VAL A 257 6.59 -0.26 -31.28
C VAL A 257 5.19 -0.20 -31.87
N THR A 258 4.74 -1.24 -32.57
CA THR A 258 3.39 -1.32 -33.15
C THR A 258 2.32 -1.13 -32.07
N ARG A 259 2.37 -1.94 -31.01
CA ARG A 259 1.41 -1.84 -29.89
C ARG A 259 1.48 -0.49 -29.19
N PHE A 260 2.69 0.03 -29.02
CA PHE A 260 2.93 1.30 -28.35
C PHE A 260 2.33 2.49 -29.11
N ILE A 261 2.45 2.50 -30.44
CA ILE A 261 1.88 3.53 -31.31
C ILE A 261 0.35 3.44 -31.35
N ASP A 262 -0.21 2.22 -31.40
CA ASP A 262 -1.66 2.02 -31.35
C ASP A 262 -2.25 2.56 -30.04
N ASP A 263 -1.61 2.29 -28.90
CA ASP A 263 -2.01 2.84 -27.61
C ASP A 263 -1.87 4.37 -27.58
N ALA A 264 -0.80 4.94 -28.16
CA ALA A 264 -0.60 6.39 -28.24
C ALA A 264 -1.72 7.08 -29.04
N LEU A 265 -2.08 6.51 -30.19
CA LEU A 265 -3.16 6.98 -31.06
C LEU A 265 -4.52 6.85 -30.37
N MET A 266 -4.80 5.71 -29.71
CA MET A 266 -6.05 5.49 -28.97
C MET A 266 -6.21 6.50 -27.82
N LEU A 267 -5.11 6.90 -27.19
CA LEU A 267 -5.09 7.84 -26.07
C LEU A 267 -5.00 9.32 -26.51
N ALA A 268 -4.86 9.57 -27.82
CA ALA A 268 -4.66 10.90 -28.41
C ALA A 268 -3.49 11.66 -27.76
N VAL A 269 -2.35 10.97 -27.60
CA VAL A 269 -1.12 11.57 -27.09
C VAL A 269 -0.47 12.40 -28.21
N PRO A 270 0.01 13.63 -27.97
CA PRO A 270 0.53 14.50 -29.03
C PRO A 270 1.85 13.99 -29.64
N SER A 271 2.72 13.40 -28.82
CA SER A 271 4.00 12.88 -29.28
C SER A 271 4.57 11.81 -28.35
N VAL A 272 5.41 10.94 -28.90
CA VAL A 272 6.11 9.88 -28.17
C VAL A 272 7.57 9.76 -28.59
N ARG A 273 8.38 9.18 -27.72
CA ARG A 273 9.82 8.95 -27.91
C ARG A 273 10.11 7.45 -27.94
N ILE A 274 10.86 7.00 -28.93
CA ILE A 274 11.30 5.61 -29.04
C ILE A 274 12.82 5.56 -28.99
N ILE A 275 13.36 4.87 -27.98
CA ILE A 275 14.79 4.70 -27.77
C ILE A 275 15.20 3.34 -28.35
N HIS A 276 15.88 3.37 -29.49
CA HIS A 276 16.42 2.18 -30.14
C HIS A 276 17.95 2.09 -30.05
N GLY A 277 18.61 3.16 -29.63
CA GLY A 277 20.07 3.26 -29.57
C GLY A 277 20.70 3.56 -30.93
N LYS A 278 22.01 3.87 -30.92
CA LYS A 278 22.76 4.26 -32.13
C LYS A 278 23.23 3.03 -32.93
N GLY A 279 23.95 2.12 -32.25
CA GLY A 279 24.32 0.79 -32.78
C GLY A 279 24.76 0.77 -34.24
N THR A 280 24.31 -0.26 -34.97
CA THR A 280 24.46 -0.40 -36.43
C THR A 280 23.41 0.37 -37.23
N GLY A 281 22.48 1.09 -36.56
CA GLY A 281 21.37 1.79 -37.22
C GLY A 281 20.20 0.89 -37.67
N ALA A 282 20.31 -0.44 -37.61
CA ALA A 282 19.29 -1.35 -38.12
C ALA A 282 17.90 -1.14 -37.49
N LEU A 283 17.83 -0.99 -36.16
CA LEU A 283 16.57 -0.71 -35.46
C LEU A 283 16.01 0.66 -35.85
N ARG A 284 16.85 1.69 -35.96
CA ARG A 284 16.44 3.04 -36.37
C ARG A 284 15.78 3.01 -37.74
N GLU A 285 16.43 2.37 -38.71
CA GLU A 285 15.96 2.34 -40.10
C GLU A 285 14.64 1.60 -40.24
N GLU A 286 14.50 0.43 -39.62
CA GLU A 286 13.26 -0.35 -39.71
C GLU A 286 12.11 0.28 -38.92
N ILE A 287 12.38 0.84 -37.73
CA ILE A 287 11.35 1.55 -36.94
C ILE A 287 10.88 2.79 -37.69
N GLN A 288 11.78 3.61 -38.24
CA GLN A 288 11.37 4.80 -39.02
C GLN A 288 10.66 4.42 -40.31
N ARG A 289 11.04 3.32 -40.97
CA ARG A 289 10.34 2.80 -42.14
C ARG A 289 8.91 2.40 -41.79
N TYR A 290 8.74 1.66 -40.70
CA TYR A 290 7.42 1.25 -40.19
C TYR A 290 6.55 2.45 -39.81
N LEU A 291 7.07 3.39 -39.02
CA LEU A 291 6.28 4.54 -38.55
C LEU A 291 5.76 5.43 -39.68
N ARG A 292 6.45 5.48 -40.82
CA ARG A 292 6.00 6.22 -42.01
C ARG A 292 4.83 5.55 -42.74
N THR A 293 4.56 4.27 -42.50
CA THR A 293 3.41 3.56 -43.09
C THR A 293 2.17 3.62 -42.21
N VAL A 294 2.29 4.03 -40.94
CA VAL A 294 1.18 4.07 -39.99
C VAL A 294 0.29 5.30 -40.23
N PRO A 295 -1.02 5.12 -40.45
CA PRO A 295 -1.96 6.23 -40.55
C PRO A 295 -2.14 6.91 -39.18
N GLY A 296 -2.05 8.25 -39.15
CA GLY A 296 -2.15 9.05 -37.91
C GLY A 296 -0.81 9.58 -37.39
N VAL A 297 0.31 9.16 -37.98
CA VAL A 297 1.63 9.76 -37.73
C VAL A 297 1.85 10.94 -38.67
N VAL A 298 2.08 12.13 -38.12
CA VAL A 298 2.32 13.38 -38.88
C VAL A 298 3.78 13.52 -39.26
N SER A 299 4.69 13.25 -38.33
CA SER A 299 6.12 13.41 -38.57
C SER A 299 6.95 12.43 -37.74
N VAL A 300 8.02 11.93 -38.36
CA VAL A 300 9.01 11.05 -37.74
C VAL A 300 10.38 11.67 -37.95
N SER A 301 11.06 12.00 -36.85
CA SER A 301 12.35 12.69 -36.87
C SER A 301 13.30 12.14 -35.82
N ASP A 302 14.60 12.26 -36.06
CA ASP A 302 15.59 12.02 -35.02
C ASP A 302 15.49 13.09 -33.93
N GLU A 303 15.82 12.72 -32.71
CA GLU A 303 15.87 13.64 -31.59
C GLU A 303 17.06 14.60 -31.67
N HIS A 304 16.99 15.70 -30.93
CA HIS A 304 18.12 16.62 -30.79
C HIS A 304 19.36 15.91 -30.19
N ILE A 305 20.55 16.36 -30.61
CA ILE A 305 21.85 15.75 -30.26
C ILE A 305 22.04 15.63 -28.73
N GLN A 306 21.58 16.63 -27.98
CA GLN A 306 21.67 16.66 -26.51
C GLN A 306 20.78 15.61 -25.82
N PHE A 307 19.73 15.14 -26.47
CA PHE A 307 18.72 14.23 -25.89
C PHE A 307 18.74 12.83 -26.51
N GLY A 308 19.85 12.45 -27.15
CA GLY A 308 20.06 11.12 -27.72
C GLY A 308 20.37 11.11 -29.22
N GLY A 309 20.07 12.21 -29.93
CA GLY A 309 20.36 12.34 -31.35
C GLY A 309 19.69 11.23 -32.18
N THR A 310 20.46 10.67 -33.10
CA THR A 310 20.07 9.51 -33.93
C THR A 310 19.78 8.22 -33.16
N GLY A 311 19.98 8.18 -31.83
CA GLY A 311 19.63 7.02 -31.01
C GLY A 311 18.19 7.01 -30.52
N VAL A 312 17.43 8.07 -30.80
CA VAL A 312 16.04 8.27 -30.37
C VAL A 312 15.25 8.83 -31.54
N THR A 313 14.08 8.26 -31.79
CA THR A 313 13.12 8.75 -32.77
C THR A 313 11.94 9.40 -32.06
N ILE A 314 11.62 10.65 -32.44
CA ILE A 314 10.39 11.33 -32.03
C ILE A 314 9.31 11.10 -33.09
N VAL A 315 8.11 10.77 -32.61
CA VAL A 315 6.92 10.62 -33.43
C VAL A 315 5.87 11.63 -32.97
N ASN A 316 5.38 12.45 -33.89
CA ASN A 316 4.25 13.36 -33.63
C ASN A 316 3.00 12.83 -34.34
N PHE A 317 1.86 12.93 -33.65
CA PHE A 317 0.55 12.49 -34.14
C PHE A 317 -0.35 13.69 -34.45
N ASP A 318 -1.42 13.44 -35.20
CA ASP A 318 -2.47 14.42 -35.55
C ASP A 318 -3.50 14.55 -34.41
#